data_AF-A0AAJ6SXL9-F1
#
_entry.id   AF-A0AAJ6SXL9-F1
#
_cell.length_a   1.000
_cell.length_b   1.000
_cell.length_c   1.000
_cell.angle_alpha   90.00
_cell.angle_beta   90.00
_cell.angle_gamma   90.00
#
_symmetry.space_group_name_H-M   'P 1'
#
loop_
_entity.id
_entity.type
_entity.pdbx_description
1 polymer ?
#
loop_
_entity_poly.entity_id
_entity_poly.type
_entity_poly.pdbx_seq_one_letter_code
_entity_poly.pdbx_strand_id
1 'polypeptide(L)'
;MLSFSLLQIPHHLPLPPLTELPHHTYPLSKTLHFSPKQRLPRQFLSKKLCGFLSISNSSVSPSPEDGFEVELGRLLALLPQEMRRRVSEHPELLDLVEVVMDLGRKPLARFPSGDFVLSDCPITLQDLQHATSQVGDFAIDNRAGISQTLHRISAIRNREGQIIGLTCRVGRAIPGSASLLRDLVHDGASFLFIGPPGVGKTTIIREIARMLANDYKKRVMIVDTSNEIGGDGDIPHAGIGNARRMQVPDLDMQHKVLIEAVENHMPQVIVIDEIGTKLEAMAASTIAQRGIQLVATAHGITIENLIMNPSLEMIVGGLQVTLFSSMKDE
;
A
#
# COMPACT_ATOMS: atom_id res chain seq x y z
N MET A 1 20.66 0.79 -6.88
CA MET A 1 19.53 -0.10 -7.22
C MET A 1 20.05 -1.19 -8.11
N LEU A 2 20.05 -2.43 -7.63
CA LEU A 2 20.35 -3.59 -8.47
C LEU A 2 19.01 -4.25 -8.78
N SER A 3 18.65 -4.33 -10.07
CA SER A 3 17.51 -5.11 -10.56
C SER A 3 18.03 -6.48 -10.96
N PHE A 4 17.46 -7.55 -10.39
CA PHE A 4 17.74 -8.92 -10.82
C PHE A 4 16.45 -9.55 -11.36
N SER A 5 16.55 -10.14 -12.54
CA SER A 5 15.51 -10.97 -13.11
C SER A 5 15.43 -12.28 -12.33
N LEU A 6 14.34 -12.48 -11.60
CA LEU A 6 14.05 -13.77 -10.97
C LEU A 6 13.52 -14.73 -12.05
N LEU A 7 14.29 -15.80 -12.28
CA LEU A 7 13.88 -17.07 -12.89
C LEU A 7 13.27 -16.98 -14.29
N GLN A 8 14.11 -17.04 -15.32
CA GLN A 8 13.74 -17.72 -16.57
C GLN A 8 14.01 -19.22 -16.41
N ILE A 9 12.98 -20.02 -16.12
CA ILE A 9 13.05 -21.47 -16.29
C ILE A 9 12.38 -21.81 -17.64
N PRO A 10 13.03 -22.59 -18.53
CA PRO A 10 12.45 -22.95 -19.82
C PRO A 10 11.19 -23.80 -19.64
N HIS A 11 10.15 -23.48 -20.42
CA HIS A 11 8.96 -24.31 -20.56
C HIS A 11 9.35 -25.69 -21.09
N HIS A 12 8.94 -26.73 -20.35
CA HIS A 12 8.69 -28.13 -20.75
C HIS A 12 9.28 -29.11 -19.74
N LEU A 13 8.47 -29.53 -18.76
CA LEU A 13 8.52 -30.84 -18.12
C LEU A 13 7.13 -31.14 -17.52
N PRO A 14 6.54 -32.33 -17.74
CA PRO A 14 5.22 -32.66 -17.23
C PRO A 14 5.27 -32.98 -15.73
N LEU A 15 4.26 -32.50 -14.99
CA LEU A 15 4.06 -32.80 -13.56
C LEU A 15 3.61 -34.26 -13.37
N PRO A 16 4.04 -34.95 -12.28
CA PRO A 16 3.58 -36.30 -11.96
C PRO A 16 2.15 -36.28 -11.37
N PRO A 17 1.38 -37.39 -11.47
CA PRO A 17 0.03 -37.46 -10.94
C PRO A 17 0.00 -37.54 -9.41
N LEU A 18 -1.04 -36.93 -8.83
CA LEU A 18 -1.34 -36.91 -7.41
C LEU A 18 -1.73 -38.30 -6.90
N THR A 19 -1.01 -38.83 -5.92
CA THR A 19 -1.46 -39.95 -5.07
C THR A 19 -1.54 -39.51 -3.61
N GLU A 20 -2.79 -39.48 -3.13
CA GLU A 20 -3.33 -39.68 -1.78
C GLU A 20 -2.52 -39.29 -0.53
N LEU A 21 -3.04 -38.31 0.22
CA LEU A 21 -2.96 -38.21 1.68
C LEU A 21 -4.29 -37.64 2.24
N PRO A 22 -4.66 -37.93 3.51
CA PRO A 22 -6.02 -38.33 3.89
C PRO A 22 -6.97 -37.18 4.23
N HIS A 23 -8.25 -37.43 3.99
CA HIS A 23 -9.39 -36.60 4.38
C HIS A 23 -9.54 -36.50 5.90
N HIS A 24 -9.42 -35.30 6.46
CA HIS A 24 -10.01 -34.97 7.76
C HIS A 24 -11.39 -34.31 7.55
N THR A 25 -12.43 -35.05 7.92
CA THR A 25 -13.83 -34.62 8.00
C THR A 25 -14.07 -33.69 9.18
N TYR A 26 -14.62 -32.50 8.94
CA TYR A 26 -15.29 -31.67 9.95
C TYR A 26 -16.81 -31.92 9.92
N PRO A 27 -17.50 -32.04 11.07
CA PRO A 27 -18.93 -32.31 11.09
C PRO A 27 -19.79 -31.05 10.88
N LEU A 28 -20.79 -31.17 10.01
CA LEU A 28 -21.91 -30.23 9.81
C LEU A 28 -22.98 -30.40 10.88
N SER A 29 -23.36 -29.31 11.56
CA SER A 29 -24.69 -29.04 12.14
C SER A 29 -24.74 -27.54 12.49
N LYS A 30 -25.81 -26.73 12.34
CA LYS A 30 -27.25 -26.96 12.33
C LYS A 30 -27.96 -25.99 11.38
N THR A 31 -29.09 -26.46 10.88
CA THR A 31 -30.16 -25.85 10.11
C THR A 31 -30.79 -24.63 10.80
N LEU A 32 -30.98 -23.53 10.08
CA LEU A 32 -31.96 -22.49 10.42
C LEU A 32 -32.97 -22.36 9.27
N HIS A 33 -34.24 -22.59 9.62
CA HIS A 33 -35.40 -22.46 8.76
C HIS A 33 -35.66 -20.99 8.38
N PHE A 34 -35.94 -20.75 7.10
CA PHE A 34 -36.60 -19.51 6.67
C PHE A 34 -37.73 -19.86 5.67
N SER A 35 -38.95 -19.45 6.02
CA SER A 35 -40.18 -19.71 5.26
C SER A 35 -40.38 -18.67 4.15
N PRO A 36 -40.97 -19.02 2.98
CA PRO A 36 -41.27 -18.05 1.94
C PRO A 36 -42.71 -17.50 2.09
N LYS A 37 -42.89 -16.17 2.03
CA LYS A 37 -44.20 -15.55 1.83
C LYS A 37 -44.19 -14.61 0.61
N GLN A 38 -44.84 -15.12 -0.44
CA GLN A 38 -45.90 -14.52 -1.28
C GLN A 38 -45.71 -13.11 -1.91
N ARG A 39 -45.79 -13.12 -3.25
CA ARG A 39 -46.08 -12.01 -4.19
C ARG A 39 -47.46 -11.37 -3.97
N LEU A 40 -47.65 -10.11 -4.41
CA LEU A 40 -48.82 -9.53 -5.13
C LEU A 40 -48.46 -8.09 -5.65
N PRO A 41 -49.22 -7.42 -6.57
CA PRO A 41 -48.66 -6.83 -7.79
C PRO A 41 -49.04 -5.37 -8.16
N ARG A 42 -48.36 -4.86 -9.21
CA ARG A 42 -48.73 -3.91 -10.31
C ARG A 42 -49.00 -2.39 -10.06
N GLN A 43 -48.24 -1.61 -10.86
CA GLN A 43 -48.57 -0.40 -11.67
C GLN A 43 -48.77 0.96 -10.99
N PHE A 44 -48.00 1.99 -11.41
CA PHE A 44 -48.47 3.12 -12.24
C PHE A 44 -47.31 4.02 -12.74
N LEU A 45 -47.60 4.78 -13.81
CA LEU A 45 -46.73 5.51 -14.73
C LEU A 45 -46.01 6.77 -14.17
N SER A 46 -44.86 7.13 -14.76
CA SER A 46 -44.77 8.34 -15.62
C SER A 46 -43.48 8.35 -16.46
N LYS A 47 -43.64 8.48 -17.78
CA LYS A 47 -42.60 8.86 -18.73
C LYS A 47 -42.42 10.38 -18.64
N LYS A 48 -41.20 10.85 -18.38
CA LYS A 48 -40.76 12.19 -18.78
C LYS A 48 -39.53 12.04 -19.67
N LEU A 49 -39.77 12.27 -20.96
CA LEU A 49 -38.77 12.73 -21.92
C LEU A 49 -38.23 14.07 -21.38
N CYS A 50 -36.91 14.20 -21.25
CA CYS A 50 -36.26 15.50 -21.27
C CYS A 50 -35.03 15.40 -22.17
N GLY A 51 -34.92 16.35 -23.09
CA GLY A 51 -34.07 16.29 -24.27
C GLY A 51 -32.58 16.31 -23.98
N PHE A 52 -31.84 15.62 -24.86
CA PHE A 52 -30.41 15.75 -25.00
C PHE A 52 -30.09 17.15 -25.55
N LEU A 53 -29.67 18.05 -24.66
CA LEU A 53 -28.79 19.16 -25.02
C LEU A 53 -27.36 18.63 -24.92
N SER A 54 -26.68 18.57 -26.06
CA SER A 54 -25.26 18.26 -26.16
C SER A 54 -24.45 19.41 -25.54
N ILE A 55 -24.17 19.32 -24.25
CA ILE A 55 -23.09 20.07 -23.63
C ILE A 55 -21.83 19.25 -23.85
N SER A 56 -20.94 19.76 -24.70
CA SER A 56 -19.57 19.29 -24.83
C SER A 56 -18.85 19.58 -23.51
N ASN A 57 -18.99 18.69 -22.52
CA ASN A 57 -18.08 18.66 -21.40
C ASN A 57 -16.75 18.12 -21.91
N SER A 58 -15.81 19.03 -22.15
CA SER A 58 -14.39 18.72 -22.13
C SER A 58 -14.08 18.11 -20.76
N SER A 59 -14.05 16.79 -20.68
CA SER A 59 -13.58 16.05 -19.52
C SER A 59 -12.08 16.31 -19.38
N VAL A 60 -11.73 17.43 -18.74
CA VAL A 60 -10.38 17.65 -18.23
C VAL A 60 -10.21 16.63 -17.12
N SER A 61 -9.45 15.57 -17.40
CA SER A 61 -8.95 14.69 -16.35
C SER A 61 -8.13 15.55 -15.38
N PRO A 62 -8.42 15.53 -14.07
CA PRO A 62 -7.64 16.30 -13.10
C PRO A 62 -6.16 15.93 -13.25
N SER A 63 -5.31 16.95 -13.27
CA SER A 63 -3.87 16.72 -13.27
C SER A 63 -3.47 16.03 -11.96
N PRO A 64 -2.35 15.29 -11.92
CA PRO A 64 -1.87 14.68 -10.67
C PRO A 64 -1.66 15.70 -9.56
N GLU A 65 -1.33 16.95 -9.92
CA GLU A 65 -1.16 18.08 -9.00
C GLU A 65 -2.49 18.51 -8.36
N ASP A 66 -3.58 18.56 -9.15
CA ASP A 66 -4.93 18.87 -8.65
C ASP A 66 -5.41 17.84 -7.60
N GLY A 67 -5.00 16.57 -7.75
CA GLY A 67 -5.32 15.51 -6.80
C GLY A 67 -4.64 15.71 -5.44
N PHE A 68 -3.36 16.06 -5.45
CA PHE A 68 -2.57 16.21 -4.22
C PHE A 68 -3.03 17.41 -3.39
N GLU A 69 -3.39 18.54 -4.00
CA GLU A 69 -3.90 19.70 -3.24
C GLU A 69 -5.19 19.37 -2.49
N VAL A 70 -6.07 18.58 -3.10
CA VAL A 70 -7.31 18.11 -2.46
C VAL A 70 -7.00 17.20 -1.28
N GLU A 71 -6.05 16.28 -1.42
CA GLU A 71 -5.61 15.41 -0.33
C GLU A 71 -4.98 16.20 0.82
N LEU A 72 -4.06 17.11 0.49
CA LEU A 72 -3.40 17.98 1.46
C LEU A 72 -4.43 18.81 2.24
N GLY A 73 -5.46 19.32 1.55
CA GLY A 73 -6.58 20.01 2.18
C GLY A 73 -7.29 19.17 3.25
N ARG A 74 -7.40 17.85 3.06
CA ARG A 74 -7.98 16.93 4.08
C ARG A 74 -7.08 16.80 5.30
N LEU A 75 -5.75 16.74 5.13
CA LEU A 75 -4.84 16.76 6.28
C LEU A 75 -4.88 18.09 7.02
N LEU A 76 -4.90 19.21 6.30
CA LEU A 76 -4.99 20.53 6.91
C LEU A 76 -6.35 20.77 7.61
N ALA A 77 -7.40 20.02 7.24
CA ALA A 77 -8.68 20.04 7.93
C ALA A 77 -8.59 19.57 9.40
N LEU A 78 -7.59 18.75 9.72
CA LEU A 78 -7.29 18.32 11.09
C LEU A 78 -6.84 19.47 11.99
N LEU A 79 -6.28 20.53 11.40
CA LEU A 79 -5.77 21.67 12.14
C LEU A 79 -6.88 22.68 12.47
N PRO A 80 -6.80 23.36 13.63
CA PRO A 80 -7.59 24.55 13.92
C PRO A 80 -7.43 25.63 12.85
N GLN A 81 -8.45 26.48 12.69
CA GLN A 81 -8.55 27.44 11.59
C GLN A 81 -7.31 28.36 11.46
N GLU A 82 -6.80 28.88 12.58
CA GLU A 82 -5.64 29.78 12.56
C GLU A 82 -4.36 29.04 12.13
N MET A 83 -4.12 27.83 12.65
CA MET A 83 -2.95 27.03 12.25
C MET A 83 -3.03 26.64 10.77
N ARG A 84 -4.23 26.24 10.31
CA ARG A 84 -4.49 25.95 8.89
C ARG A 84 -4.16 27.12 8.00
N ARG A 85 -4.63 28.33 8.37
CA ARG A 85 -4.35 29.56 7.63
C ARG A 85 -2.85 29.81 7.51
N ARG A 86 -2.11 29.72 8.62
CA ARG A 86 -0.66 29.94 8.64
C ARG A 86 0.13 28.94 7.81
N VAL A 87 -0.22 27.65 7.87
CA VAL A 87 0.42 26.64 7.00
C VAL A 87 0.16 26.97 5.53
N SER A 88 -1.08 27.35 5.20
CA SER A 88 -1.51 27.61 3.82
C SER A 88 -0.86 28.86 3.20
N GLU A 89 -0.42 29.80 4.03
CA GLU A 89 0.31 31.01 3.60
C GLU A 89 1.82 30.77 3.43
N HIS A 90 2.33 29.60 3.82
CA HIS A 90 3.75 29.29 3.71
C HIS A 90 4.14 29.05 2.23
N PRO A 91 5.26 29.62 1.74
CA PRO A 91 5.67 29.49 0.33
C PRO A 91 5.95 28.04 -0.09
N GLU A 92 6.35 27.19 0.85
CA GLU A 92 6.67 25.78 0.63
C GLU A 92 5.50 24.84 1.00
N LEU A 93 4.25 25.32 0.96
CA LEU A 93 3.06 24.52 1.35
C LEU A 93 3.04 23.12 0.70
N LEU A 94 3.33 23.04 -0.61
CA LEU A 94 3.31 21.79 -1.37
C LEU A 94 4.43 20.82 -0.94
N ASP A 95 5.47 21.32 -0.29
CA ASP A 95 6.60 20.55 0.24
C ASP A 95 6.48 20.25 1.74
N LEU A 96 5.32 20.54 2.36
CA LEU A 96 5.05 20.21 3.77
C LEU A 96 5.37 18.74 4.08
N VAL A 97 6.24 18.49 5.05
CA VAL A 97 6.66 17.15 5.43
C VAL A 97 5.72 16.57 6.47
N GLU A 98 5.53 17.29 7.57
CA GLU A 98 4.63 16.90 8.66
C GLU A 98 4.21 18.09 9.52
N VAL A 99 3.12 17.90 10.27
CA VAL A 99 2.67 18.81 11.33
C VAL A 99 2.70 18.09 12.67
N VAL A 100 3.33 18.71 13.67
CA VAL A 100 3.51 18.19 15.02
C VAL A 100 2.65 18.99 15.99
N MET A 101 1.83 18.28 16.76
CA MET A 101 0.92 18.84 17.76
C MET A 101 1.11 18.11 19.09
N ASP A 102 1.83 18.72 20.02
CA ASP A 102 2.06 18.14 21.36
C ASP A 102 1.35 18.98 22.42
N LEU A 103 0.55 18.36 23.29
CA LEU A 103 -0.17 19.03 24.37
C LEU A 103 0.76 19.93 25.19
N GLY A 104 0.41 21.21 25.31
CA GLY A 104 1.19 22.20 26.04
C GLY A 104 2.42 22.74 25.31
N ARG A 105 2.65 22.39 24.04
CA ARG A 105 3.73 22.93 23.19
C ARG A 105 3.18 23.72 22.01
N LYS A 106 4.02 24.60 21.45
CA LYS A 106 3.68 25.31 20.22
C LYS A 106 3.61 24.31 19.04
N PRO A 107 2.58 24.37 18.19
CA PRO A 107 2.49 23.52 17.00
C PRO A 107 3.56 23.87 15.98
N LEU A 108 4.10 22.86 15.31
CA LEU A 108 5.15 22.99 14.30
C LEU A 108 4.71 22.37 12.97
N ALA A 109 4.98 23.05 11.86
CA ALA A 109 5.05 22.44 10.54
C ALA A 109 6.52 22.24 10.16
N ARG A 110 6.85 21.13 9.51
CA ARG A 110 8.19 20.85 9.01
C ARG A 110 8.22 20.98 7.49
N PHE A 111 9.16 21.76 7.01
CA PHE A 111 9.47 21.93 5.59
C PHE A 111 10.93 21.53 5.31
N PRO A 112 11.32 21.34 4.04
CA PRO A 112 12.73 21.11 3.69
C PRO A 112 13.65 22.25 4.16
N SER A 113 13.15 23.47 4.20
CA SER A 113 13.86 24.65 4.72
C SER A 113 13.99 24.69 6.25
N GLY A 114 13.17 23.94 6.99
CA GLY A 114 13.21 23.86 8.45
C GLY A 114 11.84 23.84 9.11
N ASP A 115 11.86 23.96 10.45
CA ASP A 115 10.66 23.97 11.28
C ASP A 115 10.01 25.37 11.31
N PHE A 116 8.70 25.43 11.16
CA PHE A 116 7.89 26.64 11.16
C PHE A 116 6.81 26.57 12.25
N VAL A 117 6.79 27.56 13.14
CA VAL A 117 5.83 27.62 14.26
C VAL A 117 4.48 28.13 13.77
N LEU A 118 3.44 27.31 13.91
CA LEU A 118 2.10 27.63 13.39
C LEU A 118 1.29 28.55 14.28
N SER A 119 1.56 28.54 15.58
CA SER A 119 0.88 29.36 16.58
C SER A 119 1.77 29.58 17.79
N ASP A 120 1.64 30.75 18.41
CA ASP A 120 2.26 31.04 19.70
C ASP A 120 1.48 30.42 20.87
N CYS A 121 0.19 30.14 20.67
CA CYS A 121 -0.63 29.44 21.63
C CYS A 121 -0.25 27.95 21.66
N PRO A 122 -0.02 27.37 22.85
CA PRO A 122 0.22 25.94 22.97
C PRO A 122 -0.99 25.11 22.53
N ILE A 123 -0.73 23.90 22.02
CA ILE A 123 -1.77 22.91 21.71
C ILE A 123 -2.55 22.55 22.97
N THR A 124 -3.86 22.53 22.83
CA THR A 124 -4.81 22.14 23.87
C THR A 124 -5.35 20.74 23.63
N LEU A 125 -6.00 20.16 24.65
CA LEU A 125 -6.69 18.88 24.50
C LEU A 125 -7.82 18.96 23.45
N GLN A 126 -8.48 20.11 23.34
CA GLN A 126 -9.54 20.34 22.36
C GLN A 126 -9.02 20.29 20.92
N ASP A 127 -7.81 20.82 20.66
CA ASP A 127 -7.19 20.76 19.34
C ASP A 127 -6.89 19.31 18.93
N LEU A 128 -6.38 18.51 19.87
CA LEU A 128 -6.13 17.09 19.64
C LEU A 128 -7.44 16.32 19.40
N GLN A 129 -8.48 16.59 20.20
CA GLN A 129 -9.81 15.99 20.04
C GLN A 129 -10.42 16.32 18.68
N HIS A 130 -10.32 17.59 18.25
CA HIS A 130 -10.77 18.05 16.94
C HIS A 130 -10.08 17.29 15.80
N ALA A 131 -8.76 17.15 15.85
CA ALA A 131 -8.01 16.37 14.88
C ALA A 131 -8.43 14.89 14.89
N THR A 132 -8.50 14.26 16.07
CA THR A 132 -8.83 12.84 16.19
C THR A 132 -10.27 12.50 15.80
N SER A 133 -11.20 13.46 15.90
CA SER A 133 -12.60 13.25 15.50
C SER A 133 -12.80 13.13 13.98
N GLN A 134 -11.78 13.51 13.20
CA GLN A 134 -11.80 13.53 11.74
C GLN A 134 -10.96 12.42 11.11
N VAL A 135 -10.27 11.62 11.92
CA VAL A 135 -9.46 10.48 11.45
C VAL A 135 -10.16 9.16 11.78
N GLY A 136 -9.77 8.09 11.08
CA GLY A 136 -10.24 6.74 11.41
C GLY A 136 -9.73 6.28 12.78
N ASP A 137 -10.19 5.09 13.20
CA ASP A 137 -9.69 4.47 14.43
C ASP A 137 -8.18 4.23 14.34
N PHE A 138 -7.48 4.52 15.43
CA PHE A 138 -6.06 4.21 15.54
C PHE A 138 -5.87 2.70 15.67
N ALA A 139 -5.03 2.14 14.80
CA ALA A 139 -4.60 0.75 14.88
C ALA A 139 -3.74 0.50 16.13
N ILE A 140 -3.39 -0.78 16.35
CA ILE A 140 -2.64 -1.27 17.52
C ILE A 140 -1.27 -0.58 17.65
N ASP A 141 -0.68 -0.12 16.54
CA ASP A 141 0.60 0.58 16.48
C ASP A 141 0.49 2.12 16.69
N ASN A 142 -0.68 2.60 17.11
CA ASN A 142 -1.02 4.03 17.28
C ASN A 142 -0.96 4.85 15.99
N ARG A 143 -1.20 4.22 14.84
CA ARG A 143 -1.31 4.92 13.56
C ARG A 143 -2.76 4.90 13.06
N ALA A 144 -3.15 6.00 12.43
CA ALA A 144 -4.34 6.13 11.61
C ALA A 144 -3.94 6.84 10.32
N GLY A 145 -4.74 6.70 9.27
CA GLY A 145 -4.64 7.55 8.09
C GLY A 145 -5.94 8.33 7.87
N ILE A 146 -5.97 9.03 6.75
CA ILE A 146 -7.17 9.70 6.25
C ILE A 146 -7.61 8.92 5.01
N SER A 147 -8.86 8.46 5.00
CA SER A 147 -9.35 7.58 3.93
C SER A 147 -9.13 8.18 2.54
N GLN A 148 -8.72 7.32 1.61
CA GLN A 148 -8.40 7.69 0.21
C GLN A 148 -7.23 8.69 0.08
N THR A 149 -6.38 8.84 1.09
CA THR A 149 -5.12 9.61 1.03
C THR A 149 -3.96 8.72 1.45
N LEU A 150 -2.73 9.20 1.26
CA LEU A 150 -1.52 8.55 1.80
C LEU A 150 -1.05 9.18 3.12
N HIS A 151 -1.80 10.12 3.68
CA HIS A 151 -1.43 10.81 4.90
C HIS A 151 -1.50 9.90 6.12
N ARG A 152 -0.58 10.10 7.07
CA ARG A 152 -0.43 9.26 8.25
C ARG A 152 -0.42 10.08 9.52
N ILE A 153 -1.28 9.71 10.45
CA ILE A 153 -1.47 10.35 11.75
C ILE A 153 -1.00 9.39 12.82
N SER A 154 0.06 9.76 13.54
CA SER A 154 0.63 8.94 14.61
C SER A 154 0.35 9.57 15.96
N ALA A 155 -0.31 8.84 16.85
CA ALA A 155 -0.67 9.32 18.17
C ALA A 155 0.39 8.98 19.22
N ILE A 156 0.67 9.95 20.08
CA ILE A 156 1.42 9.77 21.33
C ILE A 156 0.39 9.67 22.44
N ARG A 157 0.43 8.59 23.23
CA ARG A 157 -0.50 8.35 24.35
C ARG A 157 0.19 8.44 25.71
N ASN A 158 -0.52 8.93 26.73
CA ASN A 158 -0.08 8.85 28.12
C ASN A 158 -0.32 7.44 28.71
N ARG A 159 0.02 7.25 29.99
CA ARG A 159 -0.12 5.95 30.68
C ARG A 159 -1.57 5.50 30.80
N GLU A 160 -2.50 6.45 30.79
CA GLU A 160 -3.95 6.24 30.84
C GLU A 160 -4.54 5.97 29.44
N GLY A 161 -3.71 5.94 28.39
CA GLY A 161 -4.12 5.68 27.01
C GLY A 161 -4.71 6.89 26.28
N GLN A 162 -4.72 8.07 26.88
CA GLN A 162 -5.22 9.30 26.27
C GLN A 162 -4.21 9.85 25.28
N ILE A 163 -4.68 10.35 24.14
CA ILE A 163 -3.84 11.00 23.12
C ILE A 163 -3.40 12.36 23.65
N ILE A 164 -2.09 12.55 23.76
CA ILE A 164 -1.42 13.77 24.23
C ILE A 164 -0.55 14.43 23.15
N GLY A 165 -0.41 13.79 21.99
CA GLY A 165 0.29 14.36 20.86
C GLY A 165 -0.03 13.67 19.55
N LEU A 166 0.16 14.37 18.45
CA LEU A 166 -0.06 13.89 17.08
C LEU A 166 1.12 14.30 16.19
N THR A 167 1.56 13.37 15.34
CA THR A 167 2.42 13.65 14.18
C THR A 167 1.64 13.35 12.92
N CYS A 168 1.32 14.39 12.14
CA CYS A 168 0.54 14.31 10.92
C CYS A 168 1.48 14.40 9.71
N ARG A 169 1.84 13.26 9.11
CA ARG A 169 2.77 13.17 7.99
C ARG A 169 2.06 13.25 6.65
N VAL A 170 2.62 14.05 5.75
CA VAL A 170 2.11 14.21 4.39
C VAL A 170 2.66 13.10 3.48
N GLY A 171 1.85 12.06 3.28
CA GLY A 171 2.10 11.09 2.21
C GLY A 171 1.80 11.64 0.82
N ARG A 172 2.54 11.16 -0.18
CA ARG A 172 2.46 11.58 -1.59
C ARG A 172 2.55 10.38 -2.52
N ALA A 173 1.80 10.42 -3.62
CA ALA A 173 2.03 9.56 -4.76
C ALA A 173 2.89 10.30 -5.78
N ILE A 174 4.05 9.73 -6.12
CA ILE A 174 5.00 10.36 -7.04
C ILE A 174 4.96 9.60 -8.38
N PRO A 175 4.16 10.08 -9.36
CA PRO A 175 4.08 9.44 -10.67
C PRO A 175 5.44 9.53 -11.39
N GLY A 176 5.73 8.56 -12.25
CA GLY A 176 6.98 8.53 -13.02
C GLY A 176 8.23 8.12 -12.22
N SER A 177 8.10 7.87 -10.91
CA SER A 177 9.20 7.38 -10.06
C SER A 177 9.78 6.03 -10.50
N ALA A 178 9.02 5.22 -11.24
CA ALA A 178 9.46 3.95 -11.81
C ALA A 178 9.70 4.01 -13.34
N SER A 179 9.81 5.20 -13.94
CA SER A 179 9.94 5.38 -15.39
C SER A 179 11.11 4.62 -16.02
N LEU A 180 12.27 4.61 -15.35
CA LEU A 180 13.47 3.90 -15.80
C LEU A 180 13.34 2.37 -15.79
N LEU A 181 12.32 1.84 -15.10
CA LEU A 181 12.06 0.40 -15.00
C LEU A 181 10.97 -0.06 -15.97
N ARG A 182 10.44 0.82 -16.82
CA ARG A 182 9.26 0.55 -17.65
C ARG A 182 9.41 -0.70 -18.52
N ASP A 183 10.57 -0.88 -19.13
CA ASP A 183 10.86 -2.02 -20.02
C ASP A 183 10.89 -3.33 -19.22
N LEU A 184 11.60 -3.35 -18.10
CA LEU A 184 11.67 -4.52 -17.20
C LEU A 184 10.29 -4.89 -16.64
N VAL A 185 9.47 -3.87 -16.30
CA VAL A 185 8.11 -4.07 -15.80
C VAL A 185 7.22 -4.69 -16.88
N HIS A 186 7.40 -4.27 -18.14
CA HIS A 186 6.70 -4.83 -19.29
C HIS A 186 7.03 -6.30 -19.52
N ASP A 187 8.33 -6.64 -19.48
CA ASP A 187 8.85 -8.00 -19.71
C ASP A 187 8.37 -9.04 -18.69
N GLY A 188 7.74 -8.60 -17.61
CA GLY A 188 7.13 -9.48 -16.61
C GLY A 188 8.11 -10.01 -15.56
N ALA A 189 9.32 -9.46 -15.49
CA ALA A 189 10.30 -9.80 -14.47
C ALA A 189 9.75 -9.51 -13.06
N SER A 190 10.06 -10.36 -12.08
CA SER A 190 9.76 -10.05 -10.68
C SER A 190 10.81 -9.13 -10.10
N PHE A 191 10.40 -8.22 -9.20
CA PHE A 191 11.25 -7.20 -8.60
C PHE A 191 11.30 -7.36 -7.09
N LEU A 192 12.51 -7.23 -6.54
CA LEU A 192 12.74 -7.07 -5.11
C LEU A 192 13.53 -5.78 -4.86
N PHE A 193 12.95 -4.85 -4.12
CA PHE A 193 13.58 -3.59 -3.75
C PHE A 193 14.18 -3.69 -2.35
N ILE A 194 15.50 -3.47 -2.27
CA ILE A 194 16.27 -3.52 -1.02
C ILE A 194 16.91 -2.15 -0.79
N GLY A 195 16.95 -1.72 0.46
CA GLY A 195 17.61 -0.48 0.85
C GLY A 195 17.14 0.04 2.21
N PRO A 196 17.84 1.04 2.76
CA PRO A 196 17.49 1.64 4.04
C PRO A 196 16.02 2.12 4.12
N PRO A 197 15.47 2.31 5.34
CA PRO A 197 14.20 3.03 5.51
C PRO A 197 14.27 4.43 4.90
N GLY A 198 13.16 4.90 4.32
CA GLY A 198 13.03 6.26 3.80
C GLY A 198 13.60 6.53 2.40
N VAL A 199 14.25 5.56 1.74
CA VAL A 199 14.84 5.76 0.39
C VAL A 199 13.83 5.73 -0.77
N GLY A 200 12.53 5.65 -0.49
CA GLY A 200 11.47 5.67 -1.51
C GLY A 200 11.09 4.32 -2.13
N LYS A 201 11.42 3.19 -1.48
CA LYS A 201 11.04 1.84 -1.95
C LYS A 201 9.53 1.73 -2.20
N THR A 202 8.73 2.13 -1.20
CA THR A 202 7.26 2.09 -1.26
C THR A 202 6.70 2.97 -2.38
N THR A 203 7.33 4.11 -2.64
CA THR A 203 6.97 5.01 -3.76
C THR A 203 7.11 4.30 -5.11
N ILE A 204 8.20 3.57 -5.31
CA ILE A 204 8.47 2.87 -6.57
C ILE A 204 7.53 1.69 -6.75
N ILE A 205 7.34 0.85 -5.74
CA ILE A 205 6.43 -0.31 -5.87
C ILE A 205 4.98 0.13 -6.10
N ARG A 206 4.55 1.26 -5.51
CA ARG A 206 3.23 1.85 -5.73
C ARG A 206 3.05 2.27 -7.19
N GLU A 207 4.04 2.96 -7.75
CA GLU A 207 3.99 3.37 -9.16
C GLU A 207 4.06 2.16 -10.11
N ILE A 208 4.86 1.14 -9.80
CA ILE A 208 4.88 -0.12 -10.58
C ILE A 208 3.51 -0.80 -10.53
N ALA A 209 2.85 -0.86 -9.37
CA ALA A 209 1.50 -1.42 -9.25
C ALA A 209 0.51 -0.67 -10.14
N ARG A 210 0.54 0.67 -10.12
CA ARG A 210 -0.28 1.52 -10.99
C ARG A 210 0.01 1.26 -12.46
N MET A 211 1.27 1.22 -12.87
CA MET A 211 1.68 0.95 -14.26
C MET A 211 1.18 -0.43 -14.72
N LEU A 212 1.37 -1.48 -13.91
CA LEU A 212 0.93 -2.83 -14.23
C LEU A 212 -0.59 -2.92 -14.36
N ALA A 213 -1.35 -2.25 -13.48
CA ALA A 213 -2.80 -2.27 -13.51
C ALA A 213 -3.41 -1.39 -14.60
N ASN A 214 -2.91 -0.16 -14.79
CA ASN A 214 -3.52 0.82 -15.69
C ASN A 214 -2.93 0.77 -17.10
N ASP A 215 -1.62 0.74 -17.22
CA ASP A 215 -0.94 0.83 -18.51
C ASP A 215 -0.91 -0.56 -19.18
N TYR A 216 -0.57 -1.60 -18.42
CA TYR A 216 -0.45 -2.97 -18.91
C TYR A 216 -1.66 -3.86 -18.67
N LYS A 217 -2.72 -3.32 -18.04
CA LYS A 217 -4.01 -4.01 -17.80
C LYS A 217 -3.87 -5.38 -17.12
N LYS A 218 -2.84 -5.59 -16.31
CA LYS A 218 -2.65 -6.83 -15.55
C LYS A 218 -3.60 -6.87 -14.35
N ARG A 219 -4.00 -8.07 -13.97
CA ARG A 219 -4.69 -8.32 -12.69
C ARG A 219 -3.67 -8.21 -11.55
N VAL A 220 -3.58 -7.03 -10.95
CA VAL A 220 -2.65 -6.75 -9.84
C VAL A 220 -3.39 -6.88 -8.51
N MET A 221 -2.82 -7.64 -7.59
CA MET A 221 -3.24 -7.68 -6.18
C MET A 221 -2.13 -7.16 -5.28
N ILE A 222 -2.41 -6.16 -4.47
CA ILE A 222 -1.52 -5.65 -3.43
C ILE A 222 -1.90 -6.32 -2.11
N VAL A 223 -0.92 -6.90 -1.44
CA VAL A 223 -1.04 -7.37 -0.05
C VAL A 223 -0.34 -6.35 0.84
N ASP A 224 -1.15 -5.56 1.55
CA ASP A 224 -0.73 -4.34 2.25
C ASP A 224 -0.84 -4.55 3.77
N THR A 225 0.29 -4.57 4.47
CA THR A 225 0.34 -4.78 5.93
C THR A 225 0.17 -3.50 6.71
N SER A 226 0.84 -2.43 6.27
CA SER A 226 0.92 -1.16 6.99
C SER A 226 0.03 -0.07 6.40
N ASN A 227 -0.80 -0.40 5.41
CA ASN A 227 -1.57 0.54 4.59
C ASN A 227 -0.68 1.58 3.89
N GLU A 228 0.62 1.28 3.70
CA GLU A 228 1.54 2.23 3.12
C GLU A 228 1.37 2.32 1.60
N ILE A 229 1.04 1.22 0.92
CA ILE A 229 0.92 1.23 -0.55
C ILE A 229 -0.41 1.84 -0.97
N GLY A 230 -1.52 1.30 -0.45
CA GLY A 230 -2.87 1.64 -0.83
C GLY A 230 -3.51 2.78 -0.03
N GLY A 231 -2.84 3.30 1.00
CA GLY A 231 -3.42 4.30 1.90
C GLY A 231 -4.45 3.71 2.86
N ASP A 232 -4.97 4.51 3.78
CA ASP A 232 -5.84 4.02 4.84
C ASP A 232 -7.34 3.98 4.45
N GLY A 233 -8.14 3.25 5.24
CA GLY A 233 -9.57 3.02 5.00
C GLY A 233 -9.88 1.99 3.93
N ASP A 234 -11.16 1.67 3.68
CA ASP A 234 -11.56 0.57 2.79
C ASP A 234 -11.33 0.84 1.30
N ILE A 235 -11.41 2.12 0.90
CA ILE A 235 -11.24 2.56 -0.49
C ILE A 235 -9.76 2.92 -0.70
N PRO A 236 -9.03 2.20 -1.56
CA PRO A 236 -7.61 2.47 -1.76
C PRO A 236 -7.39 3.79 -2.51
N HIS A 237 -6.24 4.38 -2.25
CA HIS A 237 -5.73 5.60 -2.87
C HIS A 237 -5.58 5.45 -4.40
N ALA A 238 -5.93 6.48 -5.17
CA ALA A 238 -5.88 6.46 -6.63
C ALA A 238 -4.48 6.20 -7.21
N GLY A 239 -3.43 6.46 -6.43
CA GLY A 239 -2.03 6.23 -6.77
C GLY A 239 -1.65 4.76 -7.03
N ILE A 240 -2.50 3.78 -6.70
CA ILE A 240 -2.30 2.37 -7.12
C ILE A 240 -3.04 2.02 -8.43
N GLY A 241 -3.76 2.98 -9.02
CA GLY A 241 -4.57 2.76 -10.22
C GLY A 241 -5.69 1.74 -9.98
N ASN A 242 -5.92 0.86 -10.96
CA ASN A 242 -6.93 -0.20 -10.90
C ASN A 242 -6.45 -1.45 -10.13
N ALA A 243 -5.29 -1.41 -9.47
CA ALA A 243 -4.84 -2.52 -8.65
C ALA A 243 -5.83 -2.78 -7.52
N ARG A 244 -6.07 -4.06 -7.22
CA ARG A 244 -6.88 -4.47 -6.08
C ARG A 244 -5.99 -4.57 -4.85
N ARG A 245 -6.58 -4.45 -3.66
CA ARG A 245 -5.85 -4.54 -2.39
C ARG A 245 -6.52 -5.52 -1.44
N MET A 246 -5.70 -6.29 -0.74
CA MET A 246 -6.04 -7.02 0.47
C MET A 246 -5.25 -6.42 1.63
N GLN A 247 -5.95 -6.03 2.69
CA GLN A 247 -5.32 -5.54 3.92
C GLN A 247 -5.01 -6.74 4.82
N VAL A 248 -3.79 -6.76 5.37
CA VAL A 248 -3.41 -7.81 6.31
C VAL A 248 -3.84 -7.40 7.71
N PRO A 249 -4.60 -8.23 8.44
CA PRO A 249 -5.13 -7.86 9.75
C PRO A 249 -4.05 -7.82 10.86
N ASP A 250 -2.99 -8.61 10.71
CA ASP A 250 -1.87 -8.69 11.64
C ASP A 250 -0.59 -9.07 10.86
N LEU A 251 0.56 -8.54 11.28
CA LEU A 251 1.85 -8.80 10.64
C LEU A 251 2.14 -10.31 10.48
N ASP A 252 1.79 -11.12 11.48
CA ASP A 252 2.04 -12.57 11.44
C ASP A 252 1.15 -13.31 10.42
N MET A 253 0.13 -12.65 9.87
CA MET A 253 -0.85 -13.25 8.96
C MET A 253 -0.54 -13.00 7.48
N GLN A 254 0.46 -12.18 7.16
CA GLN A 254 0.77 -11.78 5.79
C GLN A 254 0.96 -12.98 4.84
N HIS A 255 1.70 -14.01 5.28
CA HIS A 255 1.90 -15.22 4.50
C HIS A 255 0.60 -15.96 4.13
N LYS A 256 -0.42 -15.94 5.01
CA LYS A 256 -1.73 -16.55 4.73
C LYS A 256 -2.52 -15.73 3.73
N VAL A 257 -2.48 -14.39 3.86
CA VAL A 257 -3.14 -13.48 2.93
C VAL A 257 -2.52 -13.58 1.53
N LEU A 258 -1.20 -13.79 1.43
CA LEU A 258 -0.52 -14.06 0.15
C LEU A 258 -1.05 -15.33 -0.53
N ILE A 259 -1.25 -16.41 0.23
CA ILE A 259 -1.81 -17.67 -0.28
C ILE A 259 -3.27 -17.45 -0.73
N GLU A 260 -4.09 -16.84 0.11
CA GLU A 260 -5.49 -16.53 -0.17
C GLU A 260 -5.65 -15.70 -1.44
N ALA A 261 -4.79 -14.70 -1.65
CA ALA A 261 -4.79 -13.86 -2.83
C ALA A 261 -4.67 -14.69 -4.13
N VAL A 262 -3.80 -15.70 -4.12
CA VAL A 262 -3.61 -16.57 -5.28
C VAL A 262 -4.79 -17.53 -5.48
N GLU A 263 -5.24 -18.16 -4.40
CA GLU A 263 -6.31 -19.16 -4.44
C GLU A 263 -7.65 -18.56 -4.89
N ASN A 264 -7.96 -17.34 -4.47
CA ASN A 264 -9.29 -16.76 -4.65
C ASN A 264 -9.38 -15.71 -5.77
N HIS A 265 -8.27 -15.11 -6.20
CA HIS A 265 -8.32 -13.94 -7.09
C HIS A 265 -7.52 -14.07 -8.39
N MET A 266 -6.85 -15.20 -8.63
CA MET A 266 -6.11 -15.50 -9.86
C MET A 266 -5.28 -14.31 -10.41
N PRO A 267 -4.46 -13.65 -9.57
CA PRO A 267 -3.70 -12.49 -9.98
C PRO A 267 -2.63 -12.84 -11.00
N GLN A 268 -2.26 -11.89 -11.85
CA GLN A 268 -1.08 -11.98 -12.71
C GLN A 268 0.15 -11.38 -12.02
N VAL A 269 -0.09 -10.45 -11.09
CA VAL A 269 0.95 -9.78 -10.31
C VAL A 269 0.51 -9.73 -8.86
N ILE A 270 1.42 -10.06 -7.94
CA ILE A 270 1.27 -9.76 -6.52
C ILE A 270 2.31 -8.71 -6.12
N VAL A 271 1.84 -7.65 -5.48
CA VAL A 271 2.67 -6.59 -4.89
C VAL A 271 2.66 -6.77 -3.38
N ILE A 272 3.84 -6.78 -2.78
CA ILE A 272 4.04 -7.05 -1.35
C ILE A 272 4.80 -5.88 -0.75
N ASP A 273 4.29 -5.28 0.33
CA ASP A 273 4.94 -4.12 0.95
C ASP A 273 6.34 -4.45 1.43
N GLU A 274 6.47 -5.34 2.41
CA GLU A 274 7.77 -5.81 2.91
C GLU A 274 7.71 -7.32 3.14
N ILE A 275 8.76 -8.03 2.74
CA ILE A 275 9.02 -9.41 3.12
C ILE A 275 10.09 -9.42 4.21
N GLY A 276 9.73 -9.89 5.40
CA GLY A 276 10.58 -9.93 6.58
C GLY A 276 10.70 -11.30 7.22
N THR A 277 9.74 -12.21 7.02
CA THR A 277 9.74 -13.52 7.68
C THR A 277 9.98 -14.69 6.72
N LYS A 278 10.43 -15.82 7.28
CA LYS A 278 10.63 -17.07 6.52
C LYS A 278 9.33 -17.58 5.90
N LEU A 279 8.20 -17.41 6.58
CA LEU A 279 6.90 -17.86 6.07
C LEU A 279 6.46 -17.01 4.87
N GLU A 280 6.65 -15.70 4.92
CA GLU A 280 6.41 -14.81 3.77
C GLU A 280 7.33 -15.15 2.59
N ALA A 281 8.62 -15.39 2.87
CA ALA A 281 9.60 -15.79 1.85
C ALA A 281 9.18 -17.09 1.14
N MET A 282 8.74 -18.09 1.90
CA MET A 282 8.23 -19.36 1.37
C MET A 282 6.95 -19.18 0.55
N ALA A 283 6.01 -18.37 1.04
CA ALA A 283 4.78 -18.05 0.31
C ALA A 283 5.11 -17.36 -1.02
N ALA A 284 5.95 -16.32 -0.99
CA ALA A 284 6.39 -15.61 -2.19
C ALA A 284 7.08 -16.55 -3.18
N SER A 285 8.00 -17.40 -2.73
CA SER A 285 8.68 -18.38 -3.61
C SER A 285 7.69 -19.34 -4.28
N THR A 286 6.71 -19.86 -3.53
CA THR A 286 5.66 -20.73 -4.05
C THR A 286 4.79 -20.02 -5.09
N ILE A 287 4.49 -18.74 -4.87
CA ILE A 287 3.71 -17.90 -5.79
C ILE A 287 4.48 -17.67 -7.09
N ALA A 288 5.77 -17.34 -7.00
CA ALA A 288 6.63 -17.14 -8.16
C ALA A 288 6.73 -18.41 -9.02
N GLN A 289 6.84 -19.58 -8.39
CA GLN A 289 6.86 -20.88 -9.09
C GLN A 289 5.57 -21.16 -9.89
N ARG A 290 4.44 -20.51 -9.55
CA ARG A 290 3.18 -20.59 -10.31
C ARG A 290 3.14 -19.61 -11.50
N GLY A 291 4.24 -18.91 -11.78
CA GLY A 291 4.34 -17.94 -12.88
C GLY A 291 3.68 -16.59 -12.61
N ILE A 292 3.38 -16.28 -11.34
CA ILE A 292 2.85 -14.97 -10.93
C ILE A 292 4.02 -14.02 -10.73
N GLN A 293 3.96 -12.85 -11.37
CA GLN A 293 4.98 -11.81 -11.23
C GLN A 293 4.91 -11.21 -9.81
N LEU A 294 6.05 -11.09 -9.13
CA LEU A 294 6.14 -10.47 -7.81
C LEU A 294 6.78 -9.10 -7.88
N VAL A 295 6.27 -8.16 -7.10
CA VAL A 295 6.88 -6.85 -6.85
C VAL A 295 6.90 -6.64 -5.35
N ALA A 296 8.07 -6.69 -4.73
CA ALA A 296 8.18 -6.63 -3.27
C ALA A 296 9.28 -5.71 -2.80
N THR A 297 9.20 -5.24 -1.56
CA THR A 297 10.40 -4.83 -0.82
C THR A 297 10.80 -5.90 0.18
N ALA A 298 12.04 -5.85 0.67
CA ALA A 298 12.49 -6.75 1.73
C ALA A 298 13.29 -6.03 2.80
N HIS A 299 13.26 -6.63 3.99
CA HIS A 299 14.02 -6.17 5.14
C HIS A 299 15.52 -6.41 4.91
N GLY A 300 16.25 -5.34 4.58
CA GLY A 300 17.69 -5.41 4.33
C GLY A 300 18.24 -4.08 3.81
N ILE A 301 19.49 -3.79 4.19
CA ILE A 301 20.22 -2.61 3.69
C ILE A 301 20.87 -2.95 2.34
N THR A 302 21.40 -4.17 2.22
CA THR A 302 22.12 -4.65 1.04
C THR A 302 21.69 -6.06 0.65
N ILE A 303 22.07 -6.48 -0.56
CA ILE A 303 21.79 -7.83 -1.06
C ILE A 303 22.54 -8.89 -0.26
N GLU A 304 23.76 -8.59 0.18
CA GLU A 304 24.58 -9.49 0.99
C GLU A 304 23.89 -9.80 2.32
N ASN A 305 23.28 -8.80 2.96
CA ASN A 305 22.52 -9.01 4.18
C ASN A 305 21.34 -9.95 3.97
N LEU A 306 20.73 -9.91 2.78
CA LEU A 306 19.57 -10.73 2.46
C LEU A 306 19.98 -12.16 2.09
N ILE A 307 21.10 -12.34 1.37
CA ILE A 307 21.70 -13.64 1.07
C ILE A 307 22.18 -14.33 2.36
N MET A 308 22.77 -13.59 3.30
CA MET A 308 23.25 -14.13 4.57
C MET A 308 22.10 -14.38 5.58
N ASN A 309 20.88 -13.98 5.27
CA ASN A 309 19.72 -14.18 6.15
C ASN A 309 19.04 -15.51 5.81
N PRO A 310 19.10 -16.53 6.69
CA PRO A 310 18.52 -17.85 6.42
C PRO A 310 17.00 -17.84 6.25
N SER A 311 16.33 -16.77 6.66
CA SER A 311 14.89 -16.60 6.47
C SER A 311 14.55 -16.09 5.07
N LEU A 312 15.44 -15.33 4.43
CA LEU A 312 15.15 -14.57 3.22
C LEU A 312 15.99 -15.01 2.01
N GLU A 313 17.06 -15.78 2.19
CA GLU A 313 17.96 -16.24 1.13
C GLU A 313 17.22 -16.87 -0.07
N MET A 314 16.11 -17.56 0.18
CA MET A 314 15.31 -18.23 -0.85
C MET A 314 14.66 -17.29 -1.86
N ILE A 315 14.49 -16.01 -1.52
CA ILE A 315 13.85 -15.01 -2.39
C ILE A 315 14.81 -14.55 -3.49
N VAL A 316 16.13 -14.63 -3.26
CA VAL A 316 17.16 -14.18 -4.22
C VAL A 316 17.45 -15.24 -5.30
N GLY A 317 16.85 -16.42 -5.18
CA GLY A 317 17.23 -17.60 -5.95
C GLY A 317 18.50 -18.24 -5.39
N GLY A 318 18.70 -19.53 -5.68
CA GLY A 318 19.87 -20.26 -5.22
C GLY A 318 21.17 -19.62 -5.71
N LEU A 319 22.20 -19.59 -4.85
CA LEU A 319 23.54 -19.14 -5.22
C LEU A 319 24.12 -20.07 -6.28
N GLN A 320 24.34 -19.57 -7.49
CA GLN A 320 25.21 -20.26 -8.45
C GLN A 320 26.63 -19.73 -8.26
N VAL A 321 27.38 -20.33 -7.32
CA VAL A 321 28.80 -19.99 -7.11
C VAL A 321 29.59 -20.45 -8.34
N THR A 322 30.00 -19.50 -9.17
CA THR A 322 30.90 -19.78 -10.30
C THR A 322 32.33 -19.58 -9.83
N LEU A 323 33.07 -20.68 -9.63
CA LEU A 323 34.50 -20.65 -9.34
C LEU A 323 35.27 -20.39 -10.63
N PHE A 324 35.93 -19.24 -10.74
CA PHE A 324 36.90 -18.99 -11.80
C PHE A 324 38.24 -19.61 -11.41
N SER A 325 38.58 -20.77 -11.97
CA SER A 325 39.95 -21.29 -11.91
C SER A 325 40.77 -20.64 -13.01
N SER A 326 41.70 -19.75 -12.63
CA SER A 326 42.76 -19.29 -13.53
C SER A 326 43.60 -20.51 -13.93
N MET A 327 43.63 -20.84 -15.22
CA MET A 327 44.59 -21.80 -15.74
C MET A 327 45.99 -21.28 -15.45
N LYS A 328 46.83 -22.10 -14.81
CA LYS A 328 48.25 -21.84 -14.69
C LYS A 328 48.82 -21.90 -16.11
N ASP A 329 49.39 -20.79 -16.56
CA ASP A 329 50.30 -20.80 -17.71
C ASP A 329 51.49 -21.70 -17.35
N GLU A 330 51.71 -22.73 -18.18
CA GLU A 330 52.87 -23.64 -18.15
C GLU A 330 54.17 -22.92 -18.50
#